data_AF-A0A1Q7D8D7-F1
#
_entry.id   AF-A0A1Q7D8D7-F1
#
_cell.length_a   1.000
_cell.length_b   1.000
_cell.length_c   1.000
_cell.angle_alpha   90.00
_cell.angle_beta   90.00
_cell.angle_gamma   90.00
#
_symmetry.space_group_name_H-M   'P 1'
#
loop_
_entity.id
_entity.type
_entity.pdbx_description
1 polymer ?
#
loop_
_entity_poly.entity_id
_entity_poly.type
_entity_poly.pdbx_seq_one_letter_code
_entity_poly.pdbx_strand_id
1 'polypeptide(L)'
;MKILTLGFLAIVLTIGVAHAQPRNVIVNGVRLTDGQVASLQNQYGVRIHDGDYWYDGRVGAWGFRGGPTVGFIVPGLALGGALRRDASNGNTGVVINGRELHWLDVSRLQQVTPVYRGSYWMDASGNFGLLGGPLMGNLWALSQRSGGRREGILSTYDKTGAVVIGGR
;
A
#
# COMPACT_ATOMS: atom_id res chain seq x y z
N MET A 1 -32.39 36.31 -63.44
CA MET A 1 -32.60 35.96 -62.01
C MET A 1 -31.72 34.76 -61.66
N LYS A 2 -30.67 34.95 -60.85
CA LYS A 2 -29.83 33.85 -60.32
C LYS A 2 -30.18 33.68 -58.84
N ILE A 3 -30.70 32.52 -58.47
CA ILE A 3 -31.03 32.19 -57.08
C ILE A 3 -29.76 31.59 -56.46
N LEU A 4 -29.18 32.30 -55.49
CA LEU A 4 -28.08 31.83 -54.65
C LEU A 4 -28.68 30.98 -53.51
N THR A 5 -28.40 29.69 -53.50
CA THR A 5 -28.74 28.80 -52.39
C THR A 5 -27.62 28.86 -51.36
N LEU A 6 -27.87 29.46 -50.19
CA LEU A 6 -26.96 29.43 -49.04
C LEU A 6 -27.10 28.08 -48.34
N GLY A 7 -26.06 27.24 -48.40
CA GLY A 7 -25.97 26.03 -47.60
C GLY A 7 -25.59 26.37 -46.15
N PHE A 8 -26.46 26.03 -45.19
CA PHE A 8 -26.18 26.17 -43.77
C PHE A 8 -25.38 24.94 -43.29
N LEU A 9 -24.11 25.15 -42.94
CA LEU A 9 -23.28 24.11 -42.31
C LEU A 9 -23.53 24.13 -40.79
N ALA A 10 -24.29 23.15 -40.29
CA ALA A 10 -24.46 22.96 -38.85
C ALA A 10 -23.21 22.26 -38.29
N ILE A 11 -22.37 23.01 -37.57
CA ILE A 11 -21.27 22.45 -36.78
C ILE A 11 -21.88 21.93 -35.47
N VAL A 12 -22.05 20.62 -35.36
CA VAL A 12 -22.45 19.96 -34.12
C VAL A 12 -21.19 19.79 -33.25
N LEU A 13 -21.00 20.71 -32.30
CA LEU A 13 -20.01 20.59 -31.23
C LEU A 13 -20.51 19.54 -30.22
N THR A 14 -20.08 18.30 -30.38
CA THR A 14 -20.23 17.30 -29.33
C THR A 14 -19.23 17.63 -28.22
N ILE A 15 -19.72 18.16 -27.11
CA ILE A 15 -18.93 18.27 -25.88
C ILE A 15 -18.73 16.83 -25.40
N GLY A 16 -17.56 16.27 -25.69
CA GLY A 16 -17.17 14.97 -25.17
C GLY A 16 -17.12 15.05 -23.66
N VAL A 17 -18.12 14.51 -22.98
CA VAL A 17 -18.06 14.32 -21.53
C VAL A 17 -17.00 13.25 -21.30
N ALA A 18 -15.82 13.66 -20.82
CA ALA A 18 -14.76 12.73 -20.47
C ALA A 18 -15.24 11.87 -19.30
N HIS A 19 -15.74 10.67 -19.59
CA HIS A 19 -16.04 9.69 -18.56
C HIS A 19 -14.72 9.19 -17.97
N ALA A 20 -14.47 9.54 -16.70
CA ALA A 20 -13.39 8.95 -15.93
C ALA A 20 -13.58 7.42 -15.93
N GLN A 21 -12.54 6.69 -16.33
CA GLN A 21 -12.58 5.23 -16.33
C GLN A 21 -12.73 4.74 -14.87
N PRO A 22 -13.69 3.84 -14.59
CA PRO A 22 -13.92 3.37 -13.23
C PRO A 22 -12.68 2.69 -12.66
N ARG A 23 -12.26 3.05 -11.44
CA ARG A 23 -11.00 2.60 -10.82
C ARG A 23 -11.19 1.36 -9.96
N ASN A 24 -10.51 0.25 -10.24
CA ASN A 24 -10.62 -0.97 -9.45
C ASN A 24 -9.49 -1.10 -8.42
N VAL A 25 -9.56 -0.32 -7.35
CA VAL A 25 -8.61 -0.36 -6.23
C VAL A 25 -9.29 -0.97 -5.02
N ILE A 26 -8.83 -2.15 -4.60
CA ILE A 26 -9.34 -2.87 -3.43
C ILE A 26 -8.26 -2.85 -2.36
N VAL A 27 -8.62 -2.42 -1.14
CA VAL A 27 -7.71 -2.45 0.01
C VAL A 27 -8.38 -3.22 1.13
N ASN A 28 -7.69 -4.23 1.68
CA ASN A 28 -8.21 -5.08 2.76
C ASN A 28 -9.60 -5.66 2.44
N GLY A 29 -9.83 -6.04 1.17
CA GLY A 29 -11.09 -6.62 0.70
C GLY A 29 -12.23 -5.63 0.44
N VAL A 30 -12.02 -4.32 0.59
CA VAL A 30 -13.02 -3.29 0.30
C VAL A 30 -12.56 -2.43 -0.87
N ARG A 31 -13.41 -2.27 -1.89
CA ARG A 31 -13.14 -1.37 -3.01
C ARG A 31 -13.22 0.08 -2.56
N LEU A 32 -12.17 0.85 -2.83
CA LEU A 32 -12.19 2.30 -2.66
C LEU A 32 -13.03 2.95 -3.76
N THR A 33 -13.71 4.05 -3.43
CA THR A 33 -14.40 4.84 -4.45
C THR A 33 -13.39 5.55 -5.35
N ASP A 34 -13.79 5.83 -6.59
CA ASP A 34 -12.94 6.57 -7.54
C ASP A 34 -12.53 7.96 -6.97
N GLY A 35 -13.42 8.58 -6.18
CA GLY A 35 -13.13 9.83 -5.47
C GLY A 35 -12.07 9.67 -4.38
N GLN A 36 -12.13 8.60 -3.57
CA GLN A 36 -11.08 8.31 -2.58
C GLN A 36 -9.73 8.07 -3.25
N VAL A 37 -9.70 7.31 -4.35
CA VAL A 37 -8.47 7.08 -5.12
C VAL A 37 -7.93 8.41 -5.65
N ALA A 38 -8.77 9.25 -6.25
CA ALA A 38 -8.35 10.57 -6.74
C ALA A 38 -7.82 11.48 -5.63
N SER A 39 -8.49 11.54 -4.48
CA SER A 39 -8.04 12.31 -3.32
C SER A 39 -6.66 11.85 -2.81
N LEU A 40 -6.44 10.53 -2.70
CA LEU A 40 -5.13 9.99 -2.28
C LEU A 40 -4.03 10.31 -3.30
N GLN A 41 -4.32 10.15 -4.60
CA GLN A 41 -3.38 10.50 -5.67
C GLN A 41 -2.99 11.98 -5.63
N ASN A 42 -3.96 12.88 -5.46
CA ASN A 42 -3.72 14.31 -5.40
C ASN A 42 -2.98 14.72 -4.12
N GLN A 43 -3.39 14.17 -2.98
CA GLN A 43 -2.82 14.52 -1.67
C GLN A 43 -1.36 14.12 -1.55
N TYR A 44 -1.00 12.94 -2.07
CA TYR A 44 0.36 12.40 -1.94
C TYR A 44 1.21 12.61 -3.20
N GLY A 45 0.64 13.09 -4.31
CA GLY A 45 1.34 13.25 -5.60
C GLY A 45 1.68 11.92 -6.25
N VAL A 46 0.74 10.98 -6.25
CA VAL A 46 1.00 9.56 -6.54
C VAL A 46 0.10 9.01 -7.62
N ARG A 47 0.54 7.94 -8.27
CA ARG A 47 -0.32 7.11 -9.12
C ARG A 47 -0.66 5.82 -8.38
N ILE A 48 -1.96 5.56 -8.20
CA ILE A 48 -2.47 4.31 -7.63
C ILE A 48 -2.99 3.47 -8.78
N HIS A 49 -2.34 2.34 -9.01
CA HIS A 49 -2.78 1.37 -10.02
C HIS A 49 -4.00 0.58 -9.53
N ASP A 50 -4.80 0.08 -10.48
CA ASP A 50 -5.87 -0.85 -10.13
C ASP A 50 -5.26 -2.17 -9.64
N GLY A 51 -5.86 -2.77 -8.63
CA GLY A 51 -5.32 -3.94 -7.97
C GLY A 51 -5.99 -4.24 -6.64
N ASP A 52 -5.61 -5.38 -6.07
CA ASP A 52 -6.02 -5.82 -4.73
C ASP A 52 -4.81 -5.76 -3.80
N TYR A 53 -4.95 -4.98 -2.73
CA TYR A 53 -3.89 -4.60 -1.82
C TYR A 53 -4.28 -4.94 -0.38
N TRP A 54 -3.27 -5.14 0.46
CA TRP A 54 -3.42 -5.09 1.89
C TRP A 54 -2.68 -3.88 2.45
N TYR A 55 -3.20 -3.35 3.56
CA TYR A 55 -2.63 -2.21 4.25
C TYR A 55 -2.74 -2.39 5.76
N ASP A 56 -1.61 -2.32 6.45
CA ASP A 56 -1.53 -2.26 7.90
C ASP A 56 -1.48 -0.79 8.35
N GLY A 57 -2.63 -0.28 8.79
CA GLY A 57 -2.76 1.08 9.28
C GLY A 57 -1.96 1.40 10.54
N ARG A 58 -1.48 0.42 11.31
CA ARG A 58 -0.71 0.69 12.55
C ARG A 58 0.71 1.14 12.26
N VAL A 59 1.34 0.55 11.24
CA VAL A 59 2.75 0.82 10.88
C VAL A 59 2.90 1.42 9.48
N GLY A 60 1.82 1.46 8.70
CA GLY A 60 1.82 1.97 7.33
C GLY A 60 2.36 0.97 6.29
N ALA A 61 2.58 -0.30 6.66
CA ALA A 61 3.05 -1.32 5.71
C ALA A 61 1.95 -1.66 4.69
N TRP A 62 2.35 -1.90 3.44
CA TRP A 62 1.43 -2.32 2.40
C TRP A 62 2.06 -3.31 1.42
N GLY A 63 1.21 -4.02 0.68
CA GLY A 63 1.61 -4.92 -0.39
C GLY A 63 0.40 -5.38 -1.21
N PHE A 64 0.65 -6.18 -2.24
CA PHE A 64 -0.43 -6.83 -3.00
C PHE A 64 -1.05 -7.95 -2.17
N ARG A 65 -2.36 -8.19 -2.34
CA ARG A 65 -3.04 -9.33 -1.71
C ARG A 65 -2.31 -10.64 -2.03
N GLY A 66 -2.01 -11.41 -1.00
CA GLY A 66 -1.26 -12.66 -1.08
C GLY A 66 0.26 -12.51 -1.21
N GLY A 67 0.79 -11.28 -1.21
CA GLY A 67 2.22 -11.00 -1.34
C GLY A 67 2.88 -10.46 -0.06
N PRO A 68 4.23 -10.38 -0.04
CA PRO A 68 4.99 -9.79 1.06
C PRO A 68 4.82 -8.28 1.15
N THR A 69 5.44 -7.68 2.16
CA THR A 69 5.54 -6.22 2.29
C THR A 69 6.27 -5.65 1.07
N VAL A 70 5.61 -4.73 0.37
CA VAL A 70 6.20 -4.04 -0.77
C VAL A 70 6.83 -2.75 -0.30
N GLY A 71 6.16 -2.00 0.58
CA GLY A 71 6.71 -0.78 1.13
C GLY A 71 5.94 -0.26 2.34
N PHE A 72 6.26 0.97 2.72
CA PHE A 72 5.61 1.69 3.82
C PHE A 72 5.10 3.03 3.29
N ILE A 73 3.88 3.38 3.68
CA ILE A 73 3.27 4.70 3.46
C ILE A 73 2.88 5.28 4.81
N VAL A 74 2.27 6.48 4.79
CA VAL A 74 1.80 7.14 6.01
C VAL A 74 0.92 6.17 6.82
N PRO A 75 1.20 5.94 8.12
CA PRO A 75 0.34 5.16 9.00
C PRO A 75 -0.99 5.88 9.30
N GLY A 76 -2.01 5.13 9.71
CA GLY A 76 -3.28 5.69 10.16
C GLY A 76 -4.25 6.09 9.04
N LEU A 77 -3.98 5.76 7.78
CA LEU A 77 -4.91 6.05 6.69
C LEU A 77 -6.15 5.16 6.81
N ALA A 78 -7.33 5.77 6.62
CA ALA A 78 -8.60 5.05 6.57
C ALA A 78 -8.80 4.40 5.20
N LEU A 79 -8.06 3.31 4.93
CA LEU A 79 -8.10 2.59 3.66
C LEU A 79 -8.80 1.24 3.80
N GLY A 80 -9.91 1.09 3.10
CA GLY A 80 -10.60 -0.19 2.94
C GLY A 80 -11.13 -0.78 4.25
N GLY A 81 -11.10 -2.11 4.34
CA GLY A 81 -11.56 -2.87 5.50
C GLY A 81 -10.50 -3.12 6.57
N ALA A 82 -10.88 -3.90 7.59
CA ALA A 82 -9.93 -4.38 8.60
C ALA A 82 -8.85 -5.29 7.97
N LEU A 83 -7.60 -5.14 8.42
CA LEU A 83 -6.50 -5.99 7.96
C LEU A 83 -6.80 -7.46 8.30
N ARG A 84 -6.76 -8.31 7.29
CA ARG A 84 -7.03 -9.74 7.44
C ARG A 84 -5.78 -10.53 7.80
N ARG A 85 -5.95 -11.62 8.55
CA ARG A 85 -4.86 -12.55 8.89
C ARG A 85 -4.21 -13.18 7.66
N ASP A 86 -5.01 -13.52 6.66
CA ASP A 86 -4.57 -14.15 5.41
C ASP A 86 -4.15 -13.14 4.32
N ALA A 87 -4.07 -11.85 4.64
CA ALA A 87 -3.87 -10.77 3.66
C ALA A 87 -2.60 -10.94 2.79
N SER A 88 -1.54 -11.54 3.33
CA SER A 88 -0.28 -11.78 2.64
C SER A 88 0.00 -13.26 2.35
N ASN A 89 -1.02 -14.13 2.40
CA ASN A 89 -0.87 -15.58 2.19
C ASN A 89 0.28 -16.20 3.02
N GLY A 90 0.41 -15.75 4.28
CA GLY A 90 1.43 -16.23 5.20
C GLY A 90 1.13 -17.65 5.68
N ASN A 91 2.18 -18.45 5.87
CA ASN A 91 2.13 -19.78 6.50
C ASN A 91 3.36 -19.97 7.40
N THR A 92 3.67 -18.94 8.19
CA THR A 92 4.91 -18.85 8.97
C THR A 92 4.67 -19.06 10.46
N GLY A 93 3.42 -18.89 10.92
CA GLY A 93 3.08 -18.80 12.33
C GLY A 93 3.56 -17.50 13.00
N VAL A 94 4.05 -16.52 12.23
CA VAL A 94 4.47 -15.20 12.71
C VAL A 94 3.40 -14.19 12.30
N VAL A 95 2.75 -13.57 13.27
CA VAL A 95 1.67 -12.60 13.05
C VAL A 95 2.12 -11.24 13.57
N ILE A 96 2.02 -10.19 12.75
CA ILE A 96 2.22 -8.79 13.18
C ILE A 96 0.93 -8.03 12.91
N ASN A 97 0.42 -7.33 13.92
CA ASN A 97 -0.76 -6.45 13.80
C ASN A 97 -1.99 -7.14 13.20
N GLY A 98 -2.11 -8.46 13.41
CA GLY A 98 -3.20 -9.28 12.92
C GLY A 98 -2.97 -9.95 11.57
N ARG A 99 -1.93 -9.57 10.79
CA ARG A 99 -1.54 -10.22 9.52
C ARG A 99 -0.52 -11.32 9.76
N GLU A 100 -0.76 -12.51 9.24
CA GLU A 100 0.26 -13.57 9.19
C GLU A 100 1.28 -13.25 8.10
N LEU A 101 2.54 -13.09 8.51
CA LEU A 101 3.61 -12.65 7.64
C LEU A 101 3.90 -13.65 6.51
N HIS A 102 4.16 -13.12 5.33
CA HIS A 102 4.69 -13.88 4.21
C HIS A 102 6.11 -14.37 4.53
N TRP A 103 6.54 -15.50 3.97
CA TRP A 103 7.85 -16.09 4.27
C TRP A 103 9.02 -15.15 3.95
N LEU A 104 8.89 -14.32 2.91
CA LEU A 104 9.87 -13.27 2.57
C LEU A 104 9.99 -12.19 3.66
N ASP A 105 8.87 -11.81 4.30
CA ASP A 105 8.93 -10.84 5.40
C ASP A 105 9.74 -11.43 6.57
N VAL A 106 9.44 -12.67 6.95
CA VAL A 106 10.14 -13.39 8.03
C VAL A 106 11.62 -13.57 7.72
N SER A 107 11.95 -14.02 6.51
CA SER A 107 13.35 -14.21 6.06
C SER A 107 14.15 -12.92 6.17
N ARG A 108 13.53 -11.76 5.90
CA ARG A 108 14.18 -10.46 6.03
C ARG A 108 14.32 -10.02 7.48
N LEU A 109 13.30 -10.22 8.31
CA LEU A 109 13.38 -9.92 9.75
C LEU A 109 14.48 -10.73 10.45
N GLN A 110 14.68 -11.99 10.03
CA GLN A 110 15.74 -12.86 10.56
C GLN A 110 17.16 -12.33 10.31
N GLN A 111 17.35 -11.38 9.38
CA GLN A 111 18.64 -10.74 9.13
C GLN A 111 19.00 -9.67 10.18
N VAL A 112 18.02 -9.21 10.98
CA VAL A 112 18.22 -8.14 11.99
C VAL A 112 17.97 -8.61 13.41
N THR A 113 17.11 -9.61 13.61
CA THR A 113 16.75 -10.11 14.93
C THR A 113 16.22 -11.54 14.85
N PRO A 114 16.40 -12.38 15.88
CA PRO A 114 15.72 -13.67 15.96
C PRO A 114 14.20 -13.50 15.85
N VAL A 115 13.57 -14.30 14.99
CA VAL A 115 12.12 -14.31 14.79
C VAL A 115 11.56 -15.65 15.24
N TYR A 116 10.60 -15.60 16.15
CA TYR A 116 9.90 -16.78 16.66
C TYR A 116 8.45 -16.78 16.20
N ARG A 117 7.83 -17.96 16.16
CA ARG A 117 6.38 -18.07 15.95
C ARG A 117 5.66 -17.39 17.11
N GLY A 118 4.59 -16.67 16.80
CA GLY A 118 3.84 -15.90 17.78
C GLY A 118 3.06 -14.75 17.14
N SER A 119 2.27 -14.08 17.97
CA SER A 119 1.58 -12.85 17.59
C SER A 119 2.24 -11.66 18.24
N TYR A 120 2.53 -10.64 17.44
CA TYR A 120 3.27 -9.45 17.82
C TYR A 120 2.45 -8.21 17.47
N TRP A 121 2.68 -7.14 18.23
CA TRP A 121 2.29 -5.80 17.85
C TRP A 121 3.51 -5.05 17.34
N MET A 122 3.27 -4.12 16.42
CA MET A 122 4.26 -3.15 15.98
C MET A 122 3.59 -1.80 15.77
N ASP A 123 4.19 -0.72 16.26
CA ASP A 123 3.68 0.64 16.10
C ASP A 123 4.37 1.42 14.97
N ALA A 124 3.81 2.58 14.65
CA ALA A 124 4.34 3.55 13.69
C ALA A 124 5.65 4.22 14.12
N SER A 125 6.24 3.91 15.27
CA SER A 125 7.60 4.33 15.64
C SER A 125 8.60 3.19 15.46
N GLY A 126 8.16 2.03 14.97
CA GLY A 126 8.98 0.85 14.80
C GLY A 126 9.13 0.02 16.06
N ASN A 127 8.49 0.40 17.18
CA ASN A 127 8.54 -0.41 18.39
C ASN A 127 7.70 -1.65 18.19
N PHE A 128 8.17 -2.77 18.74
CA PHE A 128 7.47 -4.04 18.65
C PHE A 128 7.58 -4.84 19.95
N GLY A 129 6.63 -5.76 20.12
CA GLY A 129 6.60 -6.70 21.23
C GLY A 129 5.60 -7.82 20.99
N LEU A 130 5.60 -8.84 21.86
CA LEU A 130 4.56 -9.87 21.84
C LEU A 130 3.19 -9.23 22.15
N LEU A 131 2.13 -9.74 21.53
CA LEU A 131 0.77 -9.28 21.80
C LEU A 131 0.44 -9.44 23.29
N GLY A 132 0.14 -8.34 23.98
CA GLY A 132 -0.09 -8.30 25.43
C GLY A 132 1.18 -8.36 26.30
N GLY A 133 2.36 -8.44 25.69
CA GLY A 133 3.66 -8.43 26.36
C GLY A 133 4.34 -7.05 26.37
N PRO A 134 5.51 -6.94 27.01
CA PRO A 134 6.28 -5.69 27.06
C PRO A 134 6.87 -5.33 25.68
N LEU A 135 7.33 -4.09 25.56
CA LEU A 135 8.16 -3.64 24.45
C LEU A 135 9.45 -4.48 24.40
N MET A 136 9.73 -5.09 23.25
CA MET A 136 10.91 -5.93 23.03
C MET A 136 12.04 -5.20 22.32
N GLY A 137 11.73 -4.19 21.52
CA GLY A 137 12.73 -3.41 20.82
C GLY A 137 12.13 -2.49 19.76
N ASN A 138 13.00 -1.94 18.92
CA ASN A 138 12.64 -1.07 17.82
C ASN A 138 13.24 -1.58 16.50
N LEU A 139 12.39 -2.03 15.58
CA LEU A 139 12.81 -2.69 14.35
C LEU A 139 13.56 -1.74 13.40
N TRP A 140 13.20 -0.46 13.38
CA TRP A 140 13.87 0.55 12.54
C TRP A 140 15.26 0.90 13.06
N ALA A 141 15.46 0.88 14.38
CA ALA A 141 16.78 1.02 14.97
C ALA A 141 17.65 -0.23 14.69
N LEU A 142 17.06 -1.42 14.78
CA LEU A 142 17.76 -2.68 14.48
C LEU A 142 18.17 -2.78 13.00
N SER A 143 17.32 -2.31 12.07
CA SER A 143 17.65 -2.33 10.64
C SER A 143 18.82 -1.40 10.30
N GLN A 144 18.89 -0.21 10.91
CA GLN A 144 19.99 0.74 10.69
C GLN A 144 21.35 0.17 11.13
N ARG A 145 21.38 -0.59 12.23
CA ARG A 145 22.61 -1.23 12.74
C ARG A 145 23.14 -2.32 11.81
N SER A 146 22.25 -2.93 11.03
CA SER A 146 22.59 -4.01 10.09
C SER A 146 22.84 -3.51 8.66
N GLY A 147 23.02 -2.19 8.49
CA GLY A 147 23.26 -1.55 7.18
C GLY A 147 21.99 -1.35 6.32
N GLY A 148 20.80 -1.58 6.87
CA GLY A 148 19.52 -1.34 6.19
C GLY A 148 19.11 0.13 6.17
N ARG A 149 18.48 0.58 5.08
CA ARG A 149 17.88 1.94 4.99
C ARG A 149 16.56 2.01 5.78
N ARG A 150 16.19 3.22 6.19
CA ARG A 150 14.94 3.52 6.93
C ARG A 150 13.66 3.05 6.20
N GLU A 151 13.69 2.99 4.88
CA GLU A 151 12.55 2.55 4.04
C GLU A 151 12.27 1.04 4.09
N GLY A 152 13.06 0.31 4.89
CA GLY A 152 12.57 -0.85 5.63
C GLY A 152 13.15 -2.15 5.12
N ILE A 153 13.73 -2.92 6.03
CA ILE A 153 14.16 -4.30 5.76
C ILE A 153 13.04 -5.18 5.21
N LEU A 154 11.78 -4.80 5.39
CA LEU A 154 10.62 -5.49 4.85
C LEU A 154 10.22 -5.04 3.45
N SER A 155 10.64 -3.85 3.00
CA SER A 155 10.37 -3.35 1.64
C SER A 155 11.07 -4.25 0.61
N THR A 156 10.33 -4.72 -0.39
CA THR A 156 10.91 -5.36 -1.58
C THR A 156 11.29 -4.35 -2.65
N TYR A 157 10.80 -3.11 -2.50
CA TYR A 157 10.73 -2.10 -3.55
C TYR A 157 12.09 -1.52 -3.95
N ASP A 158 12.98 -1.40 -2.98
CA ASP A 158 14.36 -0.95 -3.16
C ASP A 158 15.22 -1.92 -3.99
N LYS A 159 14.72 -3.13 -4.27
CA LYS A 159 15.46 -4.20 -4.98
C LYS A 159 14.93 -4.54 -6.37
N THR A 160 13.79 -3.97 -6.80
CA THR A 160 13.18 -4.27 -8.11
C THR A 160 13.10 -3.09 -9.08
N GLY A 161 13.56 -1.89 -8.70
CA GLY A 161 13.72 -0.74 -9.60
C GLY A 161 12.42 -0.04 -10.05
N ALA A 162 11.29 -0.26 -9.36
CA ALA A 162 10.09 0.55 -9.55
C ALA A 162 10.21 1.86 -8.72
N VAL A 163 9.74 3.00 -9.24
CA VAL A 163 10.02 4.37 -8.73
C VAL A 163 9.17 4.75 -7.51
N VAL A 164 9.80 5.18 -6.40
CA VAL A 164 9.12 5.50 -5.13
C VAL A 164 8.17 6.68 -5.28
N ILE A 165 7.00 6.50 -4.69
CA ILE A 165 6.14 7.56 -4.18
C ILE A 165 6.65 7.95 -2.78
N GLY A 166 7.11 9.19 -2.60
CA GLY A 166 7.20 9.81 -1.27
C GLY A 166 8.58 9.92 -0.59
N GLY A 167 9.69 9.84 -1.31
CA GLY A 167 10.98 10.38 -0.83
C GLY A 167 11.23 11.72 -1.55
N ARG A 168 11.48 12.79 -0.79
CA ARG A 168 11.71 14.16 -1.29
C ARG A 168 12.61 14.24 -2.52
#